data_AF-A0A2E1EBS2-F1
#
_entry.id   AF-A0A2E1EBS2-F1
#
_cell.length_a   1.000
_cell.length_b   1.000
_cell.length_c   1.000
_cell.angle_alpha   90.00
_cell.angle_beta   90.00
_cell.angle_gamma   90.00
#
_symmetry.space_group_name_H-M   'P 1'
#
loop_
_entity.id
_entity.type
_entity.pdbx_description
1 polymer ?
#
loop_
_entity_poly.entity_id
_entity_poly.type
_entity_poly.pdbx_seq_one_letter_code
_entity_poly.pdbx_strand_id
1 'polypeptide(L)'
;MKKYIRLIFLLLLFTSCISKSKEGVENKTLIEKNEIYELRIYYTHEGKFDDIISRFENHTTKLFEKHGFNNVGYWTSKSREKASYADEILNNKDQQALYYIVSFPNMKERDKSWDLFINDPDWKKAYGESIKEGPIVSRIEQVFLNPTSFSKLK
;
A
#
# COMPACT_ATOMS: atom_id res chain seq x y z
N MET A 1 20.42 70.16 17.31
CA MET A 1 20.97 70.99 16.21
C MET A 1 22.14 70.28 15.56
N LYS A 2 22.33 70.48 14.25
CA LYS A 2 23.35 69.93 13.32
C LYS A 2 22.91 68.62 12.65
N LYS A 3 22.06 68.68 11.62
CA LYS A 3 22.20 69.22 10.23
C LYS A 3 22.72 68.16 9.27
N TYR A 4 21.77 67.65 8.49
CA TYR A 4 21.90 67.09 7.15
C TYR A 4 22.97 67.82 6.32
N ILE A 5 23.88 67.05 5.71
CA ILE A 5 24.58 67.48 4.49
C ILE A 5 24.33 66.40 3.43
N ARG A 6 23.52 66.83 2.47
CA ARG A 6 23.29 66.20 1.17
C ARG A 6 24.63 66.14 0.41
N LEU A 7 24.92 65.00 -0.22
CA LEU A 7 25.69 65.00 -1.45
C LEU A 7 25.02 64.04 -2.43
N ILE A 8 24.28 64.65 -3.35
CA ILE A 8 23.67 64.03 -4.53
C ILE A 8 24.59 64.40 -5.69
N PHE A 9 25.21 63.42 -6.34
CA PHE A 9 25.76 63.50 -7.70
C PHE A 9 25.57 62.10 -8.31
N LEU A 10 24.56 61.89 -9.15
CA LEU A 10 24.48 62.13 -10.60
C LEU A 10 24.70 60.82 -11.38
N LEU A 11 23.57 60.22 -11.76
CA LEU A 11 23.26 59.59 -13.05
C LEU A 11 24.34 58.68 -13.71
N LEU A 12 24.11 57.37 -13.69
CA LEU A 12 24.37 56.49 -14.83
C LEU A 12 23.22 55.48 -14.95
N LEU A 13 22.42 55.70 -15.99
CA LEU A 13 21.40 54.79 -16.49
C LEU A 13 22.08 53.50 -16.99
N PHE A 14 21.80 52.38 -16.35
CA PHE A 14 21.82 51.07 -17.02
C PHE A 14 20.49 50.40 -16.75
N THR A 15 19.56 50.65 -17.67
CA THR A 15 18.43 49.77 -17.92
C THR A 15 18.98 48.42 -18.37
N SER A 16 18.84 47.39 -17.55
CA SER A 16 18.79 46.03 -18.05
C SER A 16 17.60 45.32 -17.40
N CYS A 17 16.55 45.19 -18.20
CA CYS A 17 15.50 44.20 -18.00
C CYS A 17 16.14 42.82 -17.90
N ILE A 18 16.07 42.17 -16.74
CA ILE A 18 16.11 40.71 -16.69
C ILE A 18 14.98 40.22 -15.78
N SER A 19 13.90 39.88 -16.49
CA SER A 19 12.83 38.91 -16.20
C SER A 19 12.66 38.39 -14.77
N LYS A 20 11.46 38.67 -14.23
CA LYS A 20 10.72 37.76 -13.34
C LYS A 20 10.67 36.37 -13.98
N SER A 21 11.50 35.43 -13.53
CA SER A 21 11.20 34.02 -13.74
C SER A 21 10.02 33.66 -12.84
N LYS A 22 8.86 33.46 -13.46
CA LYS A 22 7.80 32.65 -12.89
C LYS A 22 8.37 31.24 -12.75
N GLU A 23 8.88 30.90 -11.57
CA GLU A 23 8.96 29.49 -11.19
C GLU A 23 7.52 29.00 -11.18
N GLY A 24 7.20 28.20 -12.20
CA GLY A 24 5.97 27.45 -12.23
C GLY A 24 5.93 26.61 -10.97
N VAL A 25 4.93 26.86 -10.13
CA VAL A 25 4.48 25.89 -9.15
C VAL A 25 4.02 24.69 -9.98
N GLU A 26 4.95 23.77 -10.21
CA GLU A 26 4.63 22.41 -10.61
C GLU A 26 3.81 21.87 -9.46
N ASN A 27 2.47 21.95 -9.58
CA ASN A 27 1.54 21.14 -8.81
C ASN A 27 1.80 19.70 -9.24
N LYS A 28 2.93 19.16 -8.77
CA LYS A 28 3.18 17.74 -8.71
C LYS A 28 2.15 17.24 -7.73
N THR A 29 1.02 16.79 -8.27
CA THR A 29 0.08 15.94 -7.56
C THR A 29 0.94 14.96 -6.77
N LEU A 30 0.95 15.10 -5.45
CA LEU A 30 1.56 14.10 -4.58
C LEU A 30 0.73 12.85 -4.83
N ILE A 31 1.14 12.05 -5.81
CA ILE A 31 0.82 10.63 -5.80
C ILE A 31 1.36 10.23 -4.43
N GLU A 32 0.46 9.95 -3.49
CA GLU A 32 0.87 9.37 -2.22
C GLU A 32 1.60 8.08 -2.58
N LYS A 33 2.92 8.20 -2.60
CA LYS A 33 3.81 7.14 -3.00
C LYS A 33 3.66 6.08 -1.94
N ASN A 34 3.29 4.87 -2.34
CA ASN A 34 3.22 3.78 -1.38
C ASN A 34 4.65 3.32 -1.09
N GLU A 35 5.12 3.59 0.12
CA GLU A 35 6.49 3.26 0.52
C GLU A 35 6.60 1.87 1.12
N ILE A 36 5.49 1.27 1.56
CA ILE A 36 5.44 -0.08 2.13
C ILE A 36 4.47 -0.95 1.35
N TYR A 37 4.93 -2.14 0.99
CA TYR A 37 4.13 -3.23 0.47
C TYR A 37 4.12 -4.37 1.51
N GLU A 38 2.95 -4.95 1.73
CA GLU A 38 2.77 -6.06 2.66
C GLU A 38 2.29 -7.28 1.87
N LEU A 39 3.18 -8.27 1.73
CA LEU A 39 2.83 -9.59 1.22
C LEU A 39 2.23 -10.41 2.35
N ARG A 40 1.07 -11.02 2.09
CA ARG A 40 0.42 -11.95 2.99
C ARG A 40 0.10 -13.24 2.26
N ILE A 41 0.37 -14.35 2.93
CA ILE A 41 0.09 -15.70 2.41
C ILE A 41 -0.83 -16.40 3.39
N TYR A 42 -2.03 -16.73 2.94
CA TYR A 42 -3.07 -17.34 3.75
C TYR A 42 -3.19 -18.81 3.36
N TYR A 43 -2.92 -19.67 4.34
CA TYR A 43 -3.15 -21.10 4.25
C TYR A 43 -4.50 -21.42 4.88
N THR A 44 -5.28 -22.28 4.23
CA THR A 44 -6.57 -22.71 4.78
C THR A 44 -6.48 -24.09 5.41
N HIS A 45 -7.48 -24.43 6.22
CA HIS A 45 -7.77 -25.83 6.53
C HIS A 45 -8.22 -26.59 5.27
N GLU A 46 -8.16 -27.92 5.31
CA GLU A 46 -8.60 -28.79 4.22
C GLU A 46 -10.06 -28.51 3.86
N GLY A 47 -10.36 -28.42 2.55
CA GLY A 47 -11.70 -28.15 2.05
C GLY A 47 -12.21 -26.71 2.25
N LYS A 48 -11.41 -25.80 2.81
CA LYS A 48 -11.81 -24.41 3.12
C LYS A 48 -11.28 -23.35 2.15
N PHE A 49 -10.67 -23.76 1.04
CA PHE A 49 -10.05 -22.81 0.12
C PHE A 49 -11.08 -21.93 -0.61
N ASP A 50 -12.16 -22.52 -1.12
CA ASP A 50 -13.21 -21.74 -1.79
C ASP A 50 -13.89 -20.75 -0.82
N ASP A 51 -13.99 -21.11 0.46
CA ASP A 51 -14.53 -20.22 1.49
C ASP A 51 -13.66 -18.97 1.72
N ILE A 52 -12.32 -19.10 1.68
CA ILE A 52 -11.45 -17.91 1.81
C ILE A 52 -11.54 -17.02 0.56
N ILE A 53 -11.62 -17.63 -0.63
CA ILE A 53 -11.78 -16.88 -1.88
C ILE A 53 -13.09 -16.10 -1.87
N SER A 54 -14.21 -16.76 -1.55
CA SER A 54 -15.53 -16.13 -1.44
C SER A 54 -15.54 -14.97 -0.44
N ARG A 55 -14.88 -15.13 0.72
CA ARG A 55 -14.79 -14.04 1.71
C ARG A 55 -14.01 -12.83 1.18
N PHE A 56 -12.97 -13.06 0.40
CA PHE A 56 -12.19 -11.98 -0.20
C PHE A 56 -12.99 -11.25 -1.28
N GLU A 57 -13.59 -12.01 -2.20
CA GLU A 57 -14.39 -11.50 -3.31
C GLU A 57 -15.62 -10.70 -2.85
N ASN A 58 -16.35 -11.23 -1.87
CA ASN A 58 -17.63 -10.66 -1.46
C ASN A 58 -17.49 -9.53 -0.44
N HIS A 59 -16.42 -9.52 0.35
CA HIS A 59 -16.30 -8.62 1.51
C HIS A 59 -14.94 -7.94 1.64
N THR A 60 -13.86 -8.72 1.70
CA THR A 60 -12.58 -8.24 2.25
C THR A 60 -11.96 -7.12 1.42
N THR A 61 -11.96 -7.23 0.09
CA THR A 61 -11.31 -6.24 -0.80
C THR A 61 -11.96 -4.85 -0.72
N LYS A 62 -13.30 -4.81 -0.66
CA LYS A 62 -14.07 -3.55 -0.49
C LYS A 62 -13.86 -2.95 0.89
N LEU A 63 -13.76 -3.78 1.93
CA LEU A 63 -13.49 -3.31 3.29
C LEU A 63 -12.04 -2.83 3.45
N PHE A 64 -11.09 -3.44 2.75
CA PHE A 64 -9.72 -2.94 2.63
C PHE A 64 -9.71 -1.53 2.02
N GLU A 65 -10.37 -1.33 0.87
CA GLU A 65 -10.49 -0.01 0.24
C GLU A 65 -11.12 1.03 1.17
N LYS A 66 -12.22 0.65 1.87
CA LYS A 66 -12.89 1.49 2.87
C LYS A 66 -11.94 2.02 3.95
N HIS A 67 -10.94 1.22 4.34
CA HIS A 67 -10.02 1.53 5.44
C HIS A 67 -8.64 1.97 4.98
N GLY A 68 -8.49 2.41 3.72
CA GLY A 68 -7.26 3.03 3.22
C GLY A 68 -6.17 2.05 2.81
N PHE A 69 -6.50 0.78 2.61
CA PHE A 69 -5.59 -0.15 1.97
C PHE A 69 -5.58 0.12 0.46
N ASN A 70 -4.39 0.12 -0.14
CA ASN A 70 -4.28 -0.01 -1.58
C ASN A 70 -4.14 -1.49 -1.98
N ASN A 71 -5.17 -2.04 -2.63
CA ASN A 71 -5.20 -3.41 -3.15
C ASN A 71 -4.26 -3.54 -4.36
N VAL A 72 -3.12 -4.25 -4.23
CA VAL A 72 -2.12 -4.36 -5.30
C VAL A 72 -2.39 -5.56 -6.20
N GLY A 73 -2.67 -6.72 -5.62
CA GLY A 73 -2.96 -7.94 -6.38
C GLY A 73 -3.18 -9.17 -5.52
N TYR A 74 -3.81 -10.18 -6.12
CA TYR A 74 -4.23 -11.42 -5.49
C TYR A 74 -3.96 -12.59 -6.44
N TRP A 75 -3.43 -13.69 -5.90
CA TRP A 75 -3.06 -14.89 -6.64
C TRP A 75 -3.35 -16.13 -5.82
N THR A 76 -3.57 -17.25 -6.50
CA THR A 76 -3.65 -18.57 -5.86
C THR A 76 -2.43 -19.40 -6.25
N SER A 77 -2.16 -20.44 -5.48
CA SER A 77 -1.06 -21.37 -5.77
C SER A 77 -1.22 -21.99 -7.16
N LYS A 78 -0.13 -22.02 -7.94
CA LYS A 78 -0.10 -22.68 -9.24
C LYS A 78 0.64 -24.00 -9.13
N SER A 79 -0.06 -25.12 -9.38
CA SER A 79 0.57 -26.44 -9.44
C SER A 79 1.57 -26.53 -10.58
N ARG A 80 2.69 -27.21 -10.32
CA ARG A 80 3.80 -27.46 -11.26
C ARG A 80 4.26 -28.89 -11.11
N GLU A 81 4.66 -29.50 -12.22
CA GLU A 81 5.19 -30.88 -12.23
C GLU A 81 6.45 -31.02 -11.36
N LYS A 82 7.35 -30.04 -11.44
CA LYS A 82 8.55 -29.96 -10.59
C LYS A 82 8.43 -28.78 -9.62
N ALA A 83 8.40 -29.10 -8.34
CA ALA A 83 8.48 -28.12 -7.27
C ALA A 83 9.83 -27.38 -7.31
N SER A 84 9.77 -26.07 -7.14
CA SER A 84 10.93 -25.21 -6.84
C SER A 84 11.22 -25.22 -5.33
N TYR A 85 12.41 -24.78 -4.94
CA TYR A 85 12.77 -24.64 -3.52
C TYR A 85 11.79 -23.76 -2.73
N ALA A 86 11.29 -22.69 -3.36
CA ALA A 86 10.27 -21.84 -2.74
C ALA A 86 8.94 -22.58 -2.57
N ASP A 87 8.57 -23.47 -3.50
CA ASP A 87 7.38 -24.30 -3.30
C ASP A 87 7.57 -25.19 -2.08
N GLU A 88 8.74 -25.79 -1.87
CA GLU A 88 8.99 -26.67 -0.73
C GLU A 88 8.94 -25.93 0.63
N ILE A 89 9.25 -24.63 0.64
CA ILE A 89 9.21 -23.80 1.86
C ILE A 89 7.81 -23.23 2.08
N LEU A 90 7.20 -22.66 1.04
CA LEU A 90 5.98 -21.88 1.13
C LEU A 90 4.73 -22.71 0.84
N ASN A 91 4.81 -23.84 0.14
CA ASN A 91 3.67 -24.68 -0.17
C ASN A 91 3.92 -26.11 0.31
N ASN A 92 3.02 -26.64 1.14
CA ASN A 92 2.92 -28.10 1.15
C ASN A 92 2.46 -28.51 -0.25
N LYS A 93 3.11 -29.51 -0.88
CA LYS A 93 2.95 -29.87 -2.31
C LYS A 93 1.50 -29.93 -2.82
N ASP A 94 0.53 -30.13 -1.93
CA ASP A 94 -0.89 -30.29 -2.23
C ASP A 94 -1.82 -29.26 -1.56
N GLN A 95 -1.29 -28.25 -0.87
CA GLN A 95 -2.10 -27.24 -0.17
C GLN A 95 -2.20 -25.94 -0.98
N GLN A 96 -3.42 -25.56 -1.34
CA GLN A 96 -3.70 -24.25 -1.93
C GLN A 96 -3.53 -23.14 -0.89
N ALA A 97 -2.93 -22.03 -1.32
CA ALA A 97 -2.80 -20.80 -0.55
C ALA A 97 -3.22 -19.58 -1.37
N LEU A 98 -3.77 -18.58 -0.67
CA LEU A 98 -4.10 -17.26 -1.20
C LEU A 98 -2.92 -16.33 -0.92
N TYR A 99 -2.35 -15.77 -1.97
CA TYR A 99 -1.27 -14.80 -1.94
C TYR A 99 -1.84 -13.43 -2.28
N TYR A 100 -1.52 -12.42 -1.50
CA TYR A 100 -1.91 -11.07 -1.87
C TYR A 100 -0.96 -10.02 -1.36
N ILE A 101 -0.96 -8.89 -2.04
CA ILE A 101 -0.18 -7.72 -1.67
C ILE A 101 -1.13 -6.55 -1.49
N VAL A 102 -0.97 -5.85 -0.37
CA VAL A 102 -1.56 -4.53 -0.13
C VAL A 102 -0.42 -3.54 0.08
N SER A 103 -0.69 -2.26 -0.07
CA SER A 103 0.34 -1.22 0.11
C SER A 103 -0.21 0.01 0.81
N PHE A 104 0.70 0.76 1.41
CA PHE A 104 0.40 1.92 2.23
C PHE A 104 1.48 3.00 2.07
N PRO A 105 1.15 4.27 2.37
CA PRO A 105 2.13 5.35 2.36
C PRO A 105 3.28 5.11 3.34
N ASN A 106 3.01 4.55 4.51
CA ASN A 106 4.01 4.24 5.54
C ASN A 106 3.43 3.26 6.58
N MET A 107 4.27 2.79 7.52
CA MET A 107 3.86 1.84 8.57
C MET A 107 2.77 2.39 9.51
N LYS A 108 2.77 3.71 9.80
CA LYS A 108 1.77 4.31 10.69
C LYS A 108 0.38 4.28 10.08
N GLU A 109 0.25 4.63 8.80
CA GLU A 109 -1.03 4.55 8.10
C GLU A 109 -1.46 3.08 7.91
N ARG A 110 -0.51 2.17 7.63
CA ARG A 110 -0.77 0.72 7.62
C ARG A 110 -1.41 0.24 8.91
N ASP A 111 -0.80 0.54 10.06
CA ASP A 111 -1.29 0.05 11.35
C ASP A 111 -2.67 0.60 11.68
N LYS A 112 -2.88 1.90 11.43
CA LYS A 112 -4.19 2.54 11.56
C LYS A 112 -5.25 1.89 10.65
N SER A 113 -4.92 1.62 9.40
CA SER A 113 -5.83 0.95 8.45
C SER A 113 -6.23 -0.44 8.93
N TRP A 114 -5.27 -1.25 9.40
CA TRP A 114 -5.56 -2.57 9.96
C TRP A 114 -6.42 -2.51 11.23
N ASP A 115 -6.13 -1.57 12.13
CA ASP A 115 -6.92 -1.37 13.35
C ASP A 115 -8.37 -0.98 13.05
N LEU A 116 -8.58 -0.12 12.06
CA LEU A 116 -9.93 0.25 11.60
C LEU A 116 -10.64 -0.95 10.95
N PHE A 117 -9.95 -1.68 10.06
CA PHE A 117 -10.50 -2.84 9.38
C PHE A 117 -10.93 -3.94 10.35
N ILE A 118 -10.07 -4.36 11.29
CA ILE A 118 -10.40 -5.45 12.22
C ILE A 118 -11.56 -5.07 13.15
N ASN A 119 -11.74 -3.78 13.41
CA ASN A 119 -12.81 -3.27 14.26
C ASN A 119 -14.12 -2.97 13.54
N ASP A 120 -14.11 -2.98 12.21
CA ASP A 120 -15.29 -2.69 11.39
C ASP A 120 -16.42 -3.71 11.66
N PRO A 121 -17.65 -3.25 11.94
CA PRO A 121 -18.77 -4.14 12.22
C PRO A 121 -19.15 -5.04 11.02
N ASP A 122 -19.00 -4.56 9.78
CA ASP A 122 -19.27 -5.33 8.57
C ASP A 122 -18.22 -6.43 8.41
N TRP A 123 -16.95 -6.14 8.72
CA TRP A 123 -15.90 -7.17 8.78
C TRP A 123 -16.19 -8.21 9.85
N LYS A 124 -16.49 -7.80 11.08
CA LYS A 124 -16.79 -8.72 12.19
C LYS A 124 -17.96 -9.64 11.85
N LYS A 125 -18.99 -9.10 11.20
CA LYS A 125 -20.13 -9.88 10.71
C LYS A 125 -19.70 -10.87 9.63
N ALA A 126 -19.04 -10.42 8.57
CA ALA A 126 -18.59 -11.28 7.47
C ALA A 126 -17.62 -12.38 7.95
N TYR A 127 -16.70 -12.04 8.85
CA TYR A 127 -15.81 -13.00 9.50
C TYR A 127 -16.62 -14.04 10.28
N GLY A 128 -17.50 -13.61 11.18
CA GLY A 128 -18.32 -14.52 11.99
C GLY A 128 -19.22 -15.43 11.16
N GLU A 129 -19.82 -14.92 10.09
CA GLU A 129 -20.64 -15.71 9.16
C GLU A 129 -19.80 -16.74 8.40
N SER A 130 -18.61 -16.36 7.94
CA SER A 130 -17.75 -17.24 7.17
C SER A 130 -17.21 -18.43 7.97
N ILE A 131 -17.04 -18.30 9.28
CA ILE A 131 -16.44 -19.36 10.13
C ILE A 131 -17.46 -20.24 10.86
N LYS A 132 -18.75 -20.16 10.52
CA LYS A 132 -19.81 -20.98 11.15
C LYS A 132 -19.55 -22.48 11.00
N GLU A 133 -19.03 -22.87 9.84
CA GLU A 133 -18.65 -24.24 9.52
C GLU A 133 -17.20 -24.57 9.92
N GLY A 134 -16.66 -23.84 10.91
CA GLY A 134 -15.30 -24.00 11.42
C GLY A 134 -14.30 -22.94 10.91
N PRO A 135 -13.08 -22.91 11.48
CA PRO A 135 -12.04 -21.98 11.07
C PRO A 135 -11.63 -22.23 9.62
N ILE A 136 -11.43 -21.15 8.87
CA ILE A 136 -11.03 -21.21 7.45
C ILE A 136 -9.51 -21.10 7.31
N VAL A 137 -8.90 -20.09 7.93
CA VAL A 137 -7.46 -19.82 7.84
C VAL A 137 -6.73 -20.60 8.94
N SER A 138 -5.76 -21.42 8.55
CA SER A 138 -4.94 -22.24 9.44
C SER A 138 -3.62 -21.57 9.80
N ARG A 139 -3.04 -20.79 8.87
CA ARG A 139 -1.79 -20.06 9.06
C ARG A 139 -1.73 -18.83 8.18
N ILE A 140 -1.04 -17.80 8.66
CA ILE A 140 -0.74 -16.59 7.90
C ILE A 140 0.76 -16.34 7.96
N GLU A 141 1.37 -16.11 6.79
CA GLU A 141 2.73 -15.56 6.69
C GLU A 141 2.66 -14.10 6.24
N GLN A 142 3.59 -13.28 6.72
CA GLN A 142 3.60 -11.84 6.49
C GLN A 142 5.03 -11.35 6.20
N VAL A 143 5.17 -10.54 5.15
CA VAL A 143 6.46 -9.93 4.78
C VAL A 143 6.24 -8.47 4.40
N PHE A 144 7.05 -7.58 4.99
CA PHE A 144 7.08 -6.15 4.65
C PHE A 144 8.19 -5.87 3.64
N LEU A 145 7.86 -5.10 2.61
CA LEU A 145 8.69 -4.89 1.44
C LEU A 145 8.78 -3.39 1.15
N ASN A 146 10.02 -2.91 0.96
CA ASN A 146 10.28 -1.57 0.43
C ASN A 146 10.46 -1.66 -1.09
N PRO A 147 9.79 -0.81 -1.89
CA PRO A 147 9.99 -0.80 -3.33
C PRO A 147 11.40 -0.28 -3.65
N THR A 148 12.12 -0.98 -4.53
CA THR A 148 13.40 -0.50 -5.06
C THR A 148 13.19 0.66 -6.05
N SER A 149 14.25 1.38 -6.39
CA SER A 149 14.19 2.53 -7.33
C SER A 149 13.67 2.16 -8.73
N PHE A 150 13.91 0.92 -9.15
CA PHE A 150 13.49 0.36 -10.44
C PHE A 150 12.17 -0.42 -10.38
N SER A 151 11.50 -0.47 -9.22
CA SER A 151 10.15 -1.05 -9.12
C SER A 151 9.17 -0.23 -9.96
N LYS A 152 8.34 -0.93 -10.75
CA LYS A 152 7.22 -0.31 -11.48
C LYS A 152 6.04 0.01 -10.57
N LEU A 153 5.91 -0.73 -9.47
CA LEU A 153 4.96 -0.48 -8.41
C LEU A 153 5.69 0.40 -7.37
N LYS A 154 5.47 1.71 -7.44
CA LYS A 154 5.96 2.73 -6.49
C LYS A 154 5.02 3.91 -6.45
#